data_AF-A0A7S3B2C9-F1
#
_entry.id   AF-A0A7S3B2C9-F1
#
_cell.length_a   1.000
_cell.length_b   1.000
_cell.length_c   1.000
_cell.angle_alpha   90.00
_cell.angle_beta   90.00
_cell.angle_gamma   90.00
#
_symmetry.space_group_name_H-M   'P 1'
#
loop_
_entity.id
_entity.type
_entity.pdbx_description
1 polymer ?
#
loop_
_entity_poly.entity_id
_entity_poly.type
_entity_poly.pdbx_seq_one_letter_code
_entity_poly.pdbx_strand_id
1 'polypeptide(L)'
;LLQFVTGSRRPPVGGFAHLEGFNGGVHKFTLYASGEPKDSLPRAHACICTIDVPKYSSYRTLRRSLHTALSMGSVGFDDAAMAGNGADAAQPEGMEALA
;
A
#
# COMPACT_ATOMS: atom_id res chain seq x y z
N LEU A 1 -3.10 -5.37 -4.10
CA LEU A 1 -1.65 -5.52 -3.83
C LEU A 1 -0.86 -5.91 -5.08
N LEU A 2 -1.22 -6.99 -5.79
CA LEU A 2 -0.44 -7.45 -6.96
C LEU A 2 -0.23 -6.35 -8.02
N GLN A 3 -1.31 -5.71 -8.49
CA GLN A 3 -1.24 -4.59 -9.44
C GLN A 3 -0.39 -3.43 -8.93
N PHE A 4 -0.44 -3.16 -7.63
CA PHE A 4 0.28 -2.04 -7.02
C PHE A 4 1.80 -2.26 -7.07
N VAL A 5 2.26 -3.49 -6.81
CA VAL A 5 3.70 -3.80 -6.73
C VAL A 5 4.28 -4.32 -8.05
N THR A 6 3.47 -4.86 -8.94
CA THR A 6 3.95 -5.48 -10.20
C THR A 6 3.46 -4.77 -11.46
N GLY A 7 2.53 -3.80 -11.33
CA GLY A 7 1.89 -3.19 -12.50
C GLY A 7 0.94 -4.13 -13.26
N SER A 8 0.74 -5.37 -12.80
CA SER A 8 -0.12 -6.37 -13.44
C SER A 8 -1.15 -6.94 -12.47
N ARG A 9 -2.37 -7.22 -12.97
CA ARG A 9 -3.40 -7.99 -12.25
C ARG A 9 -3.25 -9.50 -12.45
N ARG A 10 -2.42 -9.92 -13.41
CA ARG A 10 -2.24 -11.34 -13.75
C ARG A 10 -1.11 -11.94 -12.91
N PRO A 11 -1.35 -13.05 -12.20
CA PRO A 11 -0.29 -13.81 -11.55
C PRO A 11 0.71 -14.37 -12.58
N PRO A 12 2.00 -14.52 -12.25
CA PRO A 12 2.98 -15.14 -13.13
C PRO A 12 2.66 -16.62 -13.40
N VAL A 13 2.76 -17.05 -14.66
CA VAL A 13 2.40 -18.42 -15.10
C VAL A 13 3.29 -19.49 -14.44
N GLY A 14 4.54 -19.15 -14.08
CA GLY A 14 5.48 -20.00 -13.34
C GLY A 14 5.48 -19.80 -11.81
N GLY A 15 4.48 -19.10 -11.26
CA GLY A 15 4.41 -18.71 -9.86
C GLY A 15 5.36 -17.56 -9.49
N PHE A 16 5.28 -17.08 -8.24
CA PHE A 16 6.04 -15.91 -7.78
C PHE A 16 7.56 -16.11 -7.70
N ALA A 17 8.04 -17.36 -7.79
CA ALA A 17 9.47 -17.65 -7.93
C ALA A 17 10.04 -17.16 -9.28
N HIS A 18 9.18 -17.01 -10.29
CA HIS A 18 9.50 -16.53 -11.63
C HIS A 18 8.79 -15.20 -11.91
N LEU A 19 8.64 -14.36 -10.89
CA LEU A 19 8.06 -13.04 -11.07
C LEU A 19 8.97 -12.20 -11.96
N GLU A 20 8.45 -11.73 -13.09
CA GLU A 20 9.21 -10.96 -14.08
C GLU A 20 9.17 -9.47 -13.77
N GLY A 21 10.32 -8.80 -13.83
CA GLY A 21 10.43 -7.35 -13.75
C GLY A 21 10.48 -6.69 -15.14
N PHE A 22 10.79 -5.40 -15.18
CA PHE A 22 10.72 -4.62 -16.42
C PHE A 22 11.65 -5.11 -17.54
N ASN A 23 12.75 -5.77 -17.19
CA ASN A 23 13.77 -6.26 -18.13
C ASN A 23 13.56 -7.71 -18.56
N GLY A 24 12.41 -8.33 -18.20
CA GLY A 24 12.13 -9.74 -18.47
C GLY A 24 12.94 -10.73 -17.62
N GLY A 25 13.78 -10.23 -16.70
CA GLY A 25 14.47 -11.06 -15.71
C GLY A 25 13.59 -11.40 -14.51
N VAL A 26 14.02 -12.34 -13.69
CA VAL A 26 13.32 -12.70 -12.45
C VAL A 26 13.62 -11.67 -11.36
N HIS A 27 12.59 -11.01 -10.84
CA HIS A 27 12.62 -10.08 -9.71
C HIS A 27 11.70 -10.58 -8.61
N LYS A 28 12.28 -10.92 -7.44
CA LYS A 28 11.48 -11.37 -6.30
C LYS A 28 10.69 -10.20 -5.72
N PHE A 29 9.46 -10.48 -5.29
CA PHE A 29 8.70 -9.55 -4.49
C PHE A 29 9.48 -9.17 -3.22
N THR A 30 9.77 -7.89 -3.06
CA THR A 30 10.66 -7.40 -1.99
C THR A 30 9.94 -6.37 -1.13
N LEU A 31 10.02 -6.57 0.19
CA LEU A 31 9.59 -5.59 1.20
C LEU A 31 10.81 -4.84 1.70
N TYR A 32 10.85 -3.53 1.47
CA TYR A 32 11.90 -2.66 1.97
C TYR A 32 11.38 -1.80 3.12
N ALA A 33 12.07 -1.81 4.26
CA ALA A 33 11.73 -0.93 5.37
C ALA A 33 12.30 0.47 5.11
N SER A 34 11.44 1.43 4.77
CA SER A 34 11.89 2.77 4.40
C SER A 34 12.21 3.65 5.61
N GLY A 35 13.01 4.69 5.39
CA GLY A 35 13.29 5.76 6.35
C GLY A 35 12.31 6.92 6.29
N GLU A 36 11.23 6.78 5.53
CA GLU A 36 10.19 7.80 5.37
C GLU A 36 9.44 8.05 6.69
N PRO A 37 8.85 9.24 6.86
CA PRO A 37 7.97 9.55 7.99
C PRO A 37 6.87 8.49 8.20
N LYS A 38 6.44 8.29 9.45
CA LYS A 38 5.47 7.23 9.81
C LYS A 38 4.05 7.49 9.30
N ASP A 39 3.77 8.72 8.92
CA ASP A 39 2.52 9.20 8.30
C ASP A 39 2.53 9.06 6.77
N SER A 40 3.69 8.80 6.17
CA SER A 40 3.81 8.53 4.73
C SER A 40 3.08 7.25 4.34
N LEU A 41 2.58 7.22 3.10
CA LEU A 41 1.97 6.04 2.49
C LEU A 41 3.06 5.10 1.94
N PRO A 42 2.78 3.78 1.85
CA PRO A 42 3.70 2.86 1.19
C PRO A 42 3.89 3.24 -0.28
N ARG A 43 5.12 3.10 -0.79
CA ARG A 43 5.46 3.38 -2.19
C ARG A 43 5.86 2.08 -2.89
N ALA A 44 5.41 1.88 -4.12
CA ALA A 44 5.79 0.73 -4.92
C ALA A 44 6.71 1.13 -6.08
N HIS A 45 7.66 0.25 -6.37
CA HIS A 45 8.58 0.31 -7.52
C HIS A 45 8.23 -0.86 -8.46
N ALA A 46 7.23 -0.64 -9.31
CA ALA A 46 6.65 -1.71 -10.12
C ALA A 46 7.67 -2.41 -11.04
N CYS A 47 8.65 -1.66 -11.57
CA CYS A 47 9.67 -2.19 -12.46
C CYS A 47 10.55 -3.29 -11.83
N ILE A 48 10.70 -3.29 -10.51
CA ILE A 48 11.56 -4.21 -9.75
C ILE A 48 10.79 -5.01 -8.69
N CYS A 49 9.46 -4.94 -8.71
CA CYS A 49 8.59 -5.67 -7.77
C CYS A 49 8.87 -5.41 -6.28
N THR A 50 9.26 -4.17 -5.93
CA THR A 50 9.57 -3.76 -4.55
C THR A 50 8.49 -2.84 -3.98
N ILE A 51 8.16 -3.01 -2.71
CA ILE A 51 7.35 -2.06 -1.94
C ILE A 51 8.12 -1.55 -0.72
N ASP A 52 8.18 -0.23 -0.62
CA ASP A 52 8.75 0.52 0.48
C ASP A 52 7.68 0.72 1.55
N VAL A 53 7.92 0.19 2.74
CA VAL A 53 7.02 0.23 3.89
C VAL A 53 7.62 1.13 4.97
N PRO A 54 7.01 2.29 5.26
CA PRO A 54 7.39 3.10 6.40
C PRO A 54 7.30 2.32 7.71
N LYS A 55 8.13 2.68 8.69
CA LYS A 55 8.19 2.01 10.01
C LYS A 55 7.02 2.44 10.90
N TYR A 56 5.80 2.02 10.52
CA TYR A 56 4.57 2.31 11.24
C TYR A 56 4.64 1.85 12.71
N SER A 57 3.98 2.60 13.60
CA SER A 57 3.95 2.30 15.03
C SER A 57 3.04 1.11 15.40
N SER A 58 2.07 0.79 14.54
CA SER A 58 1.10 -0.29 14.80
C SER A 58 0.66 -0.99 13.51
N TYR A 59 0.19 -2.23 13.65
CA TYR A 59 -0.42 -2.97 12.55
C TYR A 59 -1.66 -2.26 11.99
N ARG A 60 -2.47 -1.63 12.86
CA ARG A 60 -3.67 -0.88 12.46
C ARG A 60 -3.31 0.25 11.50
N THR A 61 -2.28 1.03 11.83
CA THR A 61 -1.78 2.12 10.97
C THR A 61 -1.26 1.58 9.64
N LEU A 62 -0.43 0.53 9.68
CA LEU A 62 0.09 -0.13 8.46
C LEU A 62 -1.06 -0.60 7.55
N ARG A 63 -2.05 -1.29 8.11
CA ARG A 63 -3.19 -1.83 7.37
C ARG A 63 -4.00 -0.71 6.71
N ARG A 64 -4.28 0.36 7.45
CA ARG A 64 -5.00 1.54 6.94
C ARG A 64 -4.23 2.20 5.81
N SER A 65 -2.97 2.57 6.04
CA SER A 65 -2.14 3.25 5.04
C SER A 65 -1.92 2.39 3.79
N LEU A 66 -1.72 1.08 3.94
CA LEU A 66 -1.62 0.15 2.81
C LEU A 66 -2.94 0.11 2.01
N HIS A 67 -4.09 0.00 2.69
CA HIS A 67 -5.39 -0.01 2.01
C HIS A 67 -5.64 1.29 1.24
N THR A 68 -5.27 2.43 1.82
CA THR A 68 -5.33 3.73 1.15
C THR A 68 -4.44 3.74 -0.09
N ALA A 69 -3.17 3.34 0.02
CA ALA A 69 -2.23 3.26 -1.10
C ALA A 69 -2.71 2.37 -2.24
N LEU A 70 -3.32 1.22 -1.92
CA LEU A 70 -3.87 0.31 -2.92
C LEU A 70 -5.08 0.89 -3.67
N SER A 71 -5.79 1.85 -3.07
CA SER A 71 -7.00 2.45 -3.63
C SER A 71 -6.72 3.71 -4.45
N MET A 72 -5.62 4.44 -4.16
CA MET A 72 -5.27 5.72 -4.82
C MET A 72 -4.82 5.62 -6.30
N GLY A 73 -4.97 4.45 -6.93
CA GLY A 73 -4.75 4.28 -8.37
C GLY A 73 -5.84 3.46 -9.07
N SER A 74 -6.95 3.14 -8.38
CA SER A 74 -8.08 2.43 -8.98
C SER A 74 -9.12 3.35 -9.61
N VAL A 75 -9.16 4.62 -9.18
CA VAL A 75 -9.96 5.70 -9.76
C VAL A 75 -9.08 6.48 -10.73
N GLY A 76 -9.58 6.71 -11.95
CA GLY A 76 -8.88 7.47 -12.98
C GLY A 76 -8.68 8.93 -12.59
N PHE A 77 -7.94 9.68 -13.43
CA PHE A 77 -7.71 11.12 -13.23
C PHE A 77 -8.92 12.00 -13.56
N ASP A 78 -10.06 11.41 -13.92
CA ASP A 78 -11.32 12.10 -14.16
C ASP A 78 -11.96 12.60 -12.84
N ASP A 79 -12.73 13.69 -12.93
CA ASP A 79 -13.23 14.54 -11.83
C ASP A 79 -13.94 13.82 -10.66
N ALA A 80 -14.28 12.54 -10.80
CA ALA A 80 -14.87 11.72 -9.75
C ALA A 80 -13.90 11.43 -8.57
N ALA A 81 -12.60 11.67 -8.72
CA ALA A 81 -11.58 11.39 -7.69
C ALA A 81 -11.65 12.34 -6.46
N MET A 82 -12.37 13.46 -6.54
CA MET A 82 -12.46 14.48 -5.47
C MET A 82 -13.64 14.29 -4.50
N ALA A 83 -14.47 13.25 -4.67
CA ALA A 83 -15.50 12.91 -3.69
C ALA A 83 -14.87 12.25 -2.45
N GLY A 84 -14.13 13.07 -1.68
CA GLY A 84 -13.55 12.70 -0.41
C GLY A 84 -14.65 12.20 0.53
N ASN A 85 -14.63 10.91 0.84
CA ASN A 85 -15.40 10.41 1.95
C ASN A 85 -14.70 10.86 3.24
N GLY A 86 -15.14 11.99 3.78
CA GLY A 86 -14.79 12.53 5.09
C GLY A 86 -15.26 11.63 6.23
N ALA A 87 -14.76 10.40 6.26
CA ALA A 87 -15.03 9.41 7.30
C ALA A 87 -13.72 9.04 8.02
N ASP A 88 -13.04 10.05 8.55
CA ASP A 88 -12.24 9.87 9.76
C ASP A 88 -12.92 10.65 10.89
N ALA A 89 -14.15 10.22 11.19
CA ALA A 89 -14.80 10.57 12.42
C ALA A 89 -14.05 9.86 13.54
N ALA A 90 -13.57 10.67 14.48
CA ALA A 90 -13.07 10.31 15.79
C ALA A 90 -13.70 9.02 16.33
N GLN A 91 -12.87 8.04 16.65
CA GLN A 91 -13.25 7.00 17.61
C GLN A 91 -12.96 7.56 19.01
N PRO A 92 -13.96 7.74 19.88
CA PRO A 92 -13.73 8.11 21.27
C PRO A 92 -13.23 6.88 22.03
N GLU A 93 -11.94 6.86 22.38
CA GLU A 93 -11.40 5.92 23.36
C GLU A 93 -11.75 6.48 24.75
N GLY A 94 -12.96 6.16 25.22
CA GLY A 94 -13.41 6.48 26.57
C GLY A 94 -12.77 5.55 27.58
N MET A 95 -11.82 6.07 28.36
CA MET A 95 -11.41 5.51 29.65
C MET A 95 -10.84 6.63 30.53
N GLU A 96 -11.72 7.32 31.25
CA GLU A 96 -11.55 8.03 32.54
C GLU A 96 -13.00 8.32 33.03
N ALA A 97 -13.46 8.18 34.27
CA ALA A 97 -12.97 7.71 35.56
C ALA A 97 -14.21 7.56 36.49
N LEU A 98 -14.09 6.75 37.54
CA LEU A 98 -14.76 6.87 38.86
C LEU A 98 -16.27 7.23 38.94
N ALA A 99 -17.10 6.24 39.32
CA ALA A 99 -17.99 6.25 40.51
C ALA A 99 -18.81 4.95 40.57
#